data_AF-A0A7Y7M872-F1
#
_entry.id   AF-A0A7Y7M872-F1
#
_cell.length_a   1.000
_cell.length_b   1.000
_cell.length_c   1.000
_cell.angle_alpha   90.00
_cell.angle_beta   90.00
_cell.angle_gamma   90.00
#
_symmetry.space_group_name_H-M   'P 1'
#
loop_
_entity.id
_entity.type
_entity.pdbx_description
1 polymer ?
#
loop_
_entity_poly.entity_id
_entity_poly.type
_entity_poly.pdbx_seq_one_letter_code
_entity_poly.pdbx_strand_id
1 'polypeptide(L)'
;MPITRLTVPPLHAVTRDLAATAGGGRAPDLVITGARILSTYSDRILSDREIWIAHGRIAAVKPAGSWRRLTAAPAQLYVARG
;
A
#
# COMPACT_ATOMS: atom_id res chain seq x y z
N MET A 1 9.75 13.46 6.62
CA MET A 1 8.84 14.63 6.77
C MET A 1 7.51 14.15 7.35
N PRO A 2 6.86 14.89 8.26
CA PRO A 2 5.59 14.47 8.84
C PRO A 2 4.48 14.45 7.79
N ILE A 3 3.68 13.38 7.74
CA ILE A 3 2.46 13.31 6.92
C ILE A 3 1.41 14.21 7.60
N THR A 4 1.09 15.34 6.98
CA THR A 4 -0.05 16.18 7.35
C THR A 4 -1.12 16.09 6.26
N ARG A 5 -2.36 16.53 6.53
CA ARG A 5 -3.43 16.57 5.50
C ARG A 5 -3.02 17.38 4.27
N LEU A 6 -2.10 18.33 4.44
CA LEU A 6 -1.57 19.21 3.39
C LEU A 6 -0.45 18.54 2.56
N THR A 7 0.14 17.46 3.05
CA THR A 7 1.21 16.71 2.37
C THR A 7 0.67 15.68 1.37
N VAL A 8 -0.65 15.48 1.36
CA VAL A 8 -1.33 14.46 0.56
C VAL A 8 -2.04 15.15 -0.62
N PRO A 9 -1.62 14.93 -1.89
CA PRO A 9 -2.17 15.66 -3.06
C PRO A 9 -3.67 15.37 -3.24
N PRO A 10 -4.49 16.18 -3.92
CA PRO A 10 -5.91 15.87 -4.15
C PRO A 10 -6.11 14.51 -4.85
N LEU A 11 -7.11 13.73 -4.44
CA LEU A 11 -7.32 12.36 -4.96
C LEU A 11 -7.45 12.34 -6.50
N HIS A 12 -8.26 13.24 -7.06
CA HIS A 12 -8.51 13.31 -8.50
C HIS A 12 -7.24 13.56 -9.33
N ALA A 13 -6.19 14.14 -8.74
CA ALA A 13 -4.93 14.40 -9.40
C ALA A 13 -4.05 13.14 -9.49
N VAL A 14 -4.26 12.15 -8.62
CA VAL A 14 -3.39 10.95 -8.48
C VAL A 14 -4.11 9.62 -8.72
N THR A 15 -5.37 9.63 -9.18
CA THR A 15 -6.15 8.39 -9.43
C THR A 15 -5.48 7.45 -10.43
N ARG A 16 -4.92 7.98 -11.53
CA ARG A 16 -4.22 7.17 -12.54
C ARG A 16 -2.94 6.54 -11.98
N ASP A 17 -2.15 7.29 -11.23
CA ASP A 17 -0.94 6.76 -10.60
C ASP A 17 -1.24 5.73 -9.51
N LEU A 18 -2.30 5.95 -8.71
CA LEU A 18 -2.78 4.96 -7.74
C LEU A 18 -3.25 3.68 -8.43
N ALA A 19 -3.98 3.77 -9.54
CA ALA A 19 -4.42 2.60 -10.30
C ALA A 19 -3.23 1.85 -10.92
N ALA A 20 -2.25 2.56 -11.49
CA ALA A 20 -1.03 1.97 -12.02
C ALA A 20 -0.22 1.25 -10.91
N THR A 21 -0.13 1.86 -9.72
CA THR A 21 0.52 1.27 -8.55
C THR A 21 -0.24 0.03 -8.08
N ALA A 22 -1.57 0.09 -7.99
CA ALA A 22 -2.40 -1.05 -7.61
C ALA A 22 -2.30 -2.22 -8.61
N GLY A 23 -2.11 -1.91 -9.89
CA GLY A 23 -1.85 -2.87 -10.96
C GLY A 23 -0.43 -3.44 -10.98
N GLY A 24 0.50 -2.86 -10.21
CA GLY A 24 1.91 -3.26 -10.20
C GLY A 24 2.75 -2.65 -11.33
N GLY A 25 2.17 -1.77 -12.15
CA GLY A 25 2.88 -1.06 -13.22
C GLY A 25 3.74 0.12 -12.74
N ARG A 26 3.56 0.53 -11.48
CA ARG A 26 4.35 1.58 -10.82
C ARG A 26 4.75 1.15 -9.41
N ALA A 27 5.95 1.55 -8.99
CA ALA A 27 6.45 1.26 -7.66
C ALA A 27 5.73 2.09 -6.57
N PRO A 28 5.26 1.46 -5.49
CA PRO A 28 4.72 2.16 -4.33
C PRO A 28 5.84 2.84 -3.53
N ASP A 29 5.47 3.90 -2.82
CA ASP A 29 6.36 4.62 -1.91
C ASP A 29 6.70 3.76 -0.68
N LEU A 30 5.71 3.02 -0.18
CA LEU A 30 5.88 2.14 0.97
C LEU A 30 5.06 0.86 0.79
N VAL A 31 5.70 -0.29 1.03
CA VAL A 31 5.05 -1.58 1.17
C VAL A 31 5.11 -2.01 2.63
N ILE A 32 3.96 -2.20 3.24
CA ILE A 32 3.82 -2.81 4.58
C ILE A 32 3.48 -4.28 4.33
N THR A 33 4.38 -5.21 4.64
CA THR A 33 4.17 -6.65 4.42
C THR A 33 4.04 -7.41 5.74
N GLY A 34 3.42 -8.59 5.69
CA GLY A 34 3.16 -9.43 6.88
C GLY A 34 2.09 -8.85 7.82
N ALA A 35 1.22 -7.97 7.33
CA ALA A 35 0.24 -7.28 8.15
C ALA A 35 -0.98 -8.15 8.43
N ARG A 36 -1.51 -8.00 9.65
CA ARG A 36 -2.85 -8.45 10.05
C ARG A 36 -3.79 -7.25 9.99
N ILE A 37 -4.77 -7.28 9.10
CA ILE A 37 -5.65 -6.13 8.82
C ILE A 37 -7.04 -6.41 9.36
N LEU A 38 -7.58 -5.51 10.18
CA LEU A 38 -8.99 -5.53 10.54
C LEU A 38 -9.82 -5.00 9.36
N SER A 39 -10.63 -5.86 8.75
CA SER A 39 -11.61 -5.47 7.75
C SER A 39 -12.89 -4.99 8.44
N THR A 40 -13.12 -3.68 8.44
CA THR A 40 -14.31 -3.06 9.05
C THR A 40 -15.63 -3.39 8.34
N TYR A 41 -15.56 -3.96 7.13
CA TYR A 41 -16.74 -4.40 6.41
C TYR A 41 -17.23 -5.79 6.83
N SER A 42 -16.35 -6.58 7.45
CA SER A 42 -16.65 -7.98 7.78
C SER A 42 -16.28 -8.38 9.20
N ASP A 43 -15.76 -7.44 10.00
CA ASP A 43 -15.23 -7.62 11.35
C ASP A 43 -14.26 -8.80 11.48
N ARG A 44 -13.47 -9.03 10.42
CA ARG A 44 -12.49 -10.12 10.33
C ARG A 44 -11.06 -9.60 10.25
N ILE A 45 -10.16 -10.33 10.88
CA ILE A 45 -8.72 -10.14 10.70
C ILE A 45 -8.28 -10.88 9.45
N LEU A 46 -7.83 -10.13 8.44
CA LEU A 46 -7.17 -10.65 7.26
C LEU A 46 -5.68 -10.84 7.58
N SER A 47 -5.23 -12.08 7.68
CA SER A 47 -3.82 -12.44 7.85
C SER A 47 -3.06 -12.40 6.52
N ASP A 48 -1.73 -12.35 6.62
CA ASP A 48 -0.79 -12.43 5.49
C ASP A 48 -1.13 -11.46 4.37
N ARG A 49 -1.42 -10.21 4.76
CA ARG A 49 -1.67 -9.13 3.82
C ARG A 49 -0.48 -8.20 3.72
N GLU A 50 -0.44 -7.50 2.60
CA GLU A 50 0.40 -6.35 2.41
C GLU A 50 -0.41 -5.15 1.95
N ILE A 51 0.04 -3.97 2.36
CA ILE A 51 -0.57 -2.68 2.06
C ILE A 51 0.43 -1.89 1.24
N TRP A 52 0.00 -1.43 0.07
CA TRP A 52 0.81 -0.58 -0.80
C TRP A 52 0.36 0.86 -0.62
N ILE A 53 1.30 1.73 -0.33
CA ILE A 53 1.06 3.14 -0.09
C ILE A 53 1.77 3.95 -1.18
N ALA A 54 1.02 4.86 -1.81
CA ALA A 54 1.53 5.83 -2.76
C ALA A 54 0.84 7.18 -2.53
N HIS A 55 1.60 8.28 -2.63
CA HIS A 55 1.09 9.64 -2.41
C HIS A 55 0.34 9.82 -1.07
N GLY A 56 0.78 9.12 -0.02
CA GLY A 56 0.14 9.14 1.30
C GLY A 56 -1.24 8.45 1.35
N ARG A 57 -1.56 7.58 0.39
CA ARG A 57 -2.82 6.83 0.30
C ARG A 57 -2.58 5.35 0.11
N ILE A 58 -3.54 4.55 0.56
CA ILE A 58 -3.58 3.11 0.27
C ILE A 58 -3.94 2.94 -1.21
N ALA A 59 -2.99 2.44 -2.00
CA ALA A 59 -3.19 2.11 -3.41
C ALA A 59 -3.83 0.73 -3.56
N ALA A 60 -3.39 -0.25 -2.77
CA ALA A 60 -3.91 -1.61 -2.80
C ALA A 60 -3.67 -2.35 -1.48
N VAL A 61 -4.52 -3.35 -1.23
CA VAL A 61 -4.29 -4.40 -0.23
C VAL A 61 -4.21 -5.73 -0.98
N LYS A 62 -3.10 -6.45 -0.81
CA LYS A 62 -2.84 -7.72 -1.53
C LYS A 62 -2.34 -8.79 -0.57
N PRO A 63 -2.27 -10.07 -1.00
CA PRO A 63 -1.55 -11.09 -0.24
C PRO A 63 -0.07 -10.72 -0.05
N ALA A 64 0.52 -11.07 1.10
CA ALA A 64 1.92 -10.82 1.40
C ALA A 64 2.86 -11.44 0.35
N GLY A 65 3.86 -10.67 -0.06
CA GLY A 65 4.82 -11.05 -1.09
C GLY A 65 4.36 -10.76 -2.52
N SER A 66 3.18 -10.15 -2.72
CA SER A 66 2.72 -9.81 -4.07
C SER A 66 3.65 -8.81 -4.74
N TRP A 67 4.14 -7.80 -4.01
CA TRP A 67 5.08 -6.81 -4.54
C TRP A 67 6.43 -7.46 -4.91
N ARG A 68 6.93 -8.37 -4.06
CA ARG A 68 8.20 -9.08 -4.30
C ARG A 68 8.20 -9.89 -5.60
N ARG A 69 7.02 -10.36 -6.04
CA ARG A 69 6.87 -11.12 -7.30
C ARG A 69 6.96 -10.24 -8.55
N LEU A 70 6.80 -8.93 -8.43
CA LEU A 70 6.82 -7.98 -9.54
C LEU A 70 8.23 -7.47 -9.89
N THR A 71 9.28 -8.12 -9.35
CA THR A 71 10.72 -7.87 -9.59
C THR A 71 11.23 -6.43 -9.34
N ALA A 72 10.38 -5.50 -8.91
CA ALA A 72 10.74 -4.14 -8.53
C ALA A 72 10.92 -3.99 -7.01
N ALA A 73 11.95 -3.26 -6.57
CA ALA A 73 12.08 -2.85 -5.18
C ALA A 73 11.12 -1.69 -4.88
N PRO A 74 10.38 -1.72 -3.75
CA PRO A 74 9.61 -0.55 -3.35
C PRO A 74 10.56 0.54 -2.83
N ALA A 75 10.11 1.79 -2.79
CA ALA A 75 10.96 2.86 -2.24
C ALA A 75 11.24 2.62 -0.74
N GLN A 76 10.26 2.06 -0.02
CA GLN A 76 10.42 1.63 1.36
C GLN A 76 9.67 0.32 1.62
N LEU A 77 10.27 -0.58 2.40
CA LEU A 77 9.65 -1.81 2.86
C LEU A 77 9.58 -1.79 4.38
N TYR A 78 8.38 -2.04 4.92
CA TYR A 78 8.15 -2.21 6.34
C TYR A 78 7.55 -3.59 6.60
N VAL A 79 8.11 -4.30 7.58
CA VAL A 79 7.61 -5.61 8.00
C VAL A 79 6.77 -5.39 9.25
N ALA A 80 5.45 -5.57 9.14
CA ALA A 80 4.57 -5.52 10.30
C ALA A 80 4.81 -6.78 11.13
N ARG A 81 5.49 -6.64 12.27
CA ARG A 81 5.67 -7.72 13.26
C ARG A 81 4.65 -7.51 14.38
N GLY A 82 3.65 -8.40 14.48
CA GLY A 82 2.60 -8.36 15.52
C GLY A 82 1.40 -9.26 15.21
#